data_AF-A0A432IWT0-F1
#
_entry.id   AF-A0A432IWT0-F1
#
_cell.length_a   1.000
_cell.length_b   1.000
_cell.length_c   1.000
_cell.angle_alpha   90.00
_cell.angle_beta   90.00
_cell.angle_gamma   90.00
#
_symmetry.space_group_name_H-M   'P 1'
#
loop_
_entity.id
_entity.type
_entity.pdbx_description
1 polymer ?
#
loop_
_entity_poly.entity_id
_entity_poly.type
_entity_poly.pdbx_seq_one_letter_code
_entity_poly.pdbx_strand_id
1 'polypeptide(L)'
;MVNKKYTLSIIREARIDENRTPITPNQVQELIKKFPNLSILVQTSKKRCFRDEDYLNAGAEITDDISNTDFIFGVKEVDISALVENKTYLFFSHTTKVRNYINQATQDKAIIYKKELLREIL
;
A
#
# COMPACT_ATOMS: atom_id res chain seq x y z
N MET A 1 9.83 -7.90 28.84
CA MET A 1 10.06 -7.45 27.45
C MET A 1 8.71 -7.11 26.86
N VAL A 2 8.49 -5.87 26.41
CA VAL A 2 7.23 -5.52 25.73
C VAL A 2 7.27 -6.19 24.36
N ASN A 3 6.39 -7.16 24.11
CA ASN A 3 6.21 -7.72 22.77
C ASN A 3 5.60 -6.62 21.90
N LYS A 4 6.46 -5.89 21.19
CA LYS A 4 6.03 -4.85 20.25
C LYS A 4 5.08 -5.48 19.24
N LYS A 5 3.86 -4.95 19.17
CA LYS A 5 2.85 -5.30 18.18
C LYS A 5 3.14 -4.50 16.91
N TYR A 6 3.10 -5.16 15.76
CA TYR A 6 3.24 -4.53 14.46
C TYR A 6 1.92 -4.55 13.73
N THR A 7 1.66 -3.50 12.96
CA THR A 7 0.50 -3.40 12.10
C THR A 7 0.94 -3.21 10.66
N LEU A 8 0.44 -4.07 9.77
CA LEU A 8 0.64 -3.99 8.33
C LEU A 8 -0.71 -3.69 7.68
N SER A 9 -0.73 -2.72 6.79
CA SER A 9 -1.93 -2.35 6.02
C SER A 9 -1.79 -2.69 4.55
N ILE A 10 -2.84 -3.26 3.97
CA ILE A 10 -3.02 -3.39 2.52
C ILE A 10 -3.87 -2.22 2.05
N ILE A 11 -3.29 -1.29 1.29
CA ILE A 11 -3.99 -0.11 0.78
C ILE A 11 -4.90 -0.47 -0.40
N ARG A 12 -5.98 0.29 -0.62
CA ARG A 12 -6.80 0.18 -1.83
C ARG A 12 -6.06 0.82 -3.00
N GLU A 13 -5.96 0.11 -4.13
CA GLU A 13 -5.32 0.61 -5.34
C GLU A 13 -6.06 1.82 -5.91
N ALA A 14 -5.32 2.89 -6.23
CA ALA A 14 -5.86 4.11 -6.82
C ALA A 14 -6.12 3.96 -8.33
N ARG A 15 -5.24 3.19 -9.01
CA ARG A 15 -5.33 2.96 -10.45
C ARG A 15 -6.58 2.18 -10.81
N ILE A 16 -7.27 2.59 -11.88
CA ILE A 16 -8.51 1.95 -12.30
C ILE A 16 -8.29 0.59 -12.98
N ASP A 17 -7.10 0.37 -13.54
CA ASP A 17 -6.68 -0.84 -14.23
C ASP A 17 -5.95 -1.84 -13.32
N GLU A 18 -5.89 -1.58 -12.01
CA GLU A 18 -5.22 -2.44 -11.04
C GLU A 18 -6.25 -3.09 -10.09
N ASN A 19 -6.43 -4.40 -10.24
CA ASN A 19 -7.29 -5.20 -9.37
C ASN A 19 -6.50 -6.17 -8.49
N ARG A 20 -5.17 -6.29 -8.67
CA ARG A 20 -4.35 -7.19 -7.85
C ARG A 20 -4.18 -6.63 -6.45
N THR A 21 -3.61 -7.46 -5.59
CA THR A 21 -3.30 -7.15 -4.18
C THR A 21 -1.85 -7.54 -3.91
N PRO A 22 -1.11 -6.81 -3.06
CA PRO A 22 0.26 -7.17 -2.70
C PRO A 22 0.32 -8.45 -1.84
N ILE A 23 -0.76 -8.76 -1.09
CA ILE A 23 -0.85 -9.93 -0.21
C ILE A 23 -2.25 -10.54 -0.37
N THR A 24 -2.31 -11.84 -0.66
CA THR A 24 -3.57 -12.58 -0.82
C THR A 24 -4.17 -12.99 0.53
N PRO A 25 -5.49 -13.29 0.61
CA PRO A 25 -6.10 -13.79 1.85
C PRO A 25 -5.41 -15.03 2.44
N ASN A 26 -4.96 -15.97 1.60
CA ASN A 26 -4.20 -17.13 2.10
C ASN A 26 -2.88 -16.71 2.77
N GLN A 27 -2.14 -15.78 2.14
CA GLN A 27 -0.90 -15.25 2.73
C GLN A 27 -1.16 -14.45 4.00
N VAL A 28 -2.28 -13.72 4.11
CA VAL A 28 -2.69 -13.07 5.37
C VAL A 28 -2.83 -14.09 6.49
N GLN A 29 -3.51 -15.20 6.23
CA GLN A 29 -3.67 -16.27 7.21
C GLN A 29 -2.32 -16.87 7.62
N GLU A 30 -1.43 -17.11 6.66
CA GLU A 30 -0.06 -17.61 6.92
C GLU A 30 0.76 -16.63 7.75
N LEU A 31 0.70 -15.33 7.45
CA LEU A 31 1.44 -14.28 8.14
C LEU A 31 0.99 -14.13 9.59
N ILE A 32 -0.32 -14.10 9.85
CA ILE A 32 -0.86 -13.98 11.21
C ILE A 32 -0.50 -15.23 12.05
N LYS A 33 -0.56 -16.42 11.46
CA LYS A 33 -0.13 -17.67 12.13
C LYS A 33 1.37 -17.65 12.46
N LYS A 34 2.20 -17.15 11.53
CA LYS A 34 3.66 -17.15 11.66
C LYS A 34 4.16 -16.05 12.61
N PHE A 35 3.47 -14.92 12.67
CA PHE A 35 3.86 -13.74 13.45
C PHE A 35 2.73 -13.36 14.42
N PRO A 36 2.66 -13.96 15.63
CA PRO A 36 1.57 -13.71 16.57
C PRO A 36 1.45 -12.26 17.05
N ASN A 37 2.49 -11.43 16.86
CA ASN A 37 2.51 -10.01 17.18
C ASN A 37 2.21 -9.11 15.98
N LEU A 38 1.82 -9.67 14.83
CA LEU A 38 1.41 -8.94 13.63
C LEU A 38 -0.12 -8.86 13.55
N SER A 39 -0.65 -7.66 13.33
CA SER A 39 -2.03 -7.44 12.91
C SER A 39 -2.05 -6.93 11.47
N ILE A 40 -3.04 -7.37 10.70
CA ILE A 40 -3.19 -6.98 9.30
C ILE A 40 -4.50 -6.22 9.14
N LEU A 41 -4.39 -4.99 8.66
CA LEU A 41 -5.51 -4.14 8.26
C LEU A 41 -5.63 -4.17 6.74
N VAL A 42 -6.84 -4.16 6.22
CA VAL A 42 -7.10 -4.14 4.78
C VAL A 42 -8.08 -3.03 4.47
N GLN A 43 -7.69 -2.12 3.58
CA GLN A 43 -8.62 -1.11 3.10
C GLN A 43 -9.76 -1.75 2.32
N THR A 44 -11.01 -1.36 2.61
CA THR A 44 -12.15 -1.85 1.83
C THR A 44 -11.97 -1.52 0.36
N SER A 45 -12.27 -2.45 -0.55
CA SER A 45 -12.14 -2.21 -2.00
C SER A 45 -13.16 -3.01 -2.81
N LYS A 46 -13.91 -2.30 -3.66
CA LYS A 46 -14.83 -2.90 -4.64
C LYS A 46 -14.14 -3.39 -5.92
N LYS A 47 -12.88 -3.01 -6.14
CA LYS A 47 -12.13 -3.30 -7.39
C LYS A 47 -11.15 -4.46 -7.26
N ARG A 48 -10.72 -4.76 -6.03
CA ARG A 48 -9.73 -5.80 -5.73
C ARG A 48 -10.28 -7.17 -6.18
N CYS A 49 -9.39 -8.03 -6.68
CA CYS A 49 -9.73 -9.38 -7.15
C CYS A 49 -10.16 -10.35 -6.03
N PHE A 50 -10.01 -9.96 -4.77
CA PHE A 50 -10.51 -10.66 -3.59
C PHE A 50 -11.45 -9.73 -2.84
N ARG A 51 -12.52 -10.29 -2.28
CA ARG A 51 -13.52 -9.52 -1.54
C ARG A 51 -13.05 -9.24 -0.12
N ASP A 52 -13.63 -8.25 0.51
CA ASP A 52 -13.30 -7.90 1.90
C ASP A 52 -13.64 -9.06 2.86
N GLU A 53 -14.69 -9.84 2.57
CA GLU A 53 -15.05 -11.02 3.36
C GLU A 53 -13.95 -12.11 3.34
N ASP A 54 -13.21 -12.25 2.24
CA ASP A 54 -12.12 -13.21 2.14
C ASP A 54 -10.99 -12.88 3.12
N TYR A 55 -10.69 -11.58 3.29
CA TYR A 55 -9.69 -11.10 4.24
C TYR A 55 -10.17 -11.20 5.68
N LEU A 56 -11.44 -10.89 5.95
CA LEU A 56 -12.04 -11.06 7.27
C LEU A 56 -11.94 -12.52 7.72
N ASN A 57 -12.29 -13.46 6.83
CA ASN A 57 -12.19 -14.90 7.09
C ASN A 57 -10.73 -15.38 7.26
N ALA A 58 -9.76 -14.68 6.68
CA ALA A 58 -8.34 -14.94 6.86
C ALA A 58 -7.77 -14.40 8.19
N GLY A 59 -8.54 -13.63 8.94
CA GLY A 59 -8.14 -13.03 10.23
C GLY A 59 -7.65 -11.59 10.13
N ALA A 60 -7.79 -10.93 8.98
CA ALA A 60 -7.53 -9.50 8.85
C ALA A 60 -8.72 -8.66 9.35
N GLU A 61 -8.46 -7.39 9.65
CA GLU A 61 -9.50 -6.39 9.93
C GLU A 61 -9.74 -5.51 8.69
N ILE A 62 -11.01 -5.24 8.38
CA ILE A 62 -11.40 -4.37 7.26
C ILE A 62 -11.68 -2.96 7.80
N THR A 63 -11.03 -1.95 7.23
CA THR A 63 -11.15 -0.54 7.67
C THR A 63 -10.86 0.40 6.52
N ASP A 64 -11.46 1.60 6.43
CA ASP A 64 -10.96 2.62 5.48
C ASP A 64 -9.74 3.37 6.03
N ASP A 65 -9.62 3.47 7.36
CA ASP A 65 -8.53 4.18 8.03
C ASP A 65 -7.33 3.26 8.30
N ILE A 66 -6.19 3.58 7.70
CA ILE A 66 -4.90 2.90 7.89
C ILE A 66 -3.82 3.84 8.45
N SER A 67 -4.20 5.02 8.94
CA SER A 67 -3.28 6.01 9.49
C SER A 67 -2.46 5.46 10.66
N ASN A 68 -3.01 4.52 11.43
CA ASN A 68 -2.36 3.90 12.58
C ASN A 68 -1.69 2.54 12.24
N THR A 69 -0.86 2.51 11.21
CA THR A 69 -0.09 1.31 10.80
C THR A 69 1.41 1.55 10.82
N ASP A 70 2.22 0.49 10.90
CA ASP A 70 3.68 0.59 10.80
C ASP A 70 4.14 0.50 9.33
N PHE A 71 3.47 -0.36 8.55
CA PHE A 71 3.82 -0.65 7.17
C PHE A 71 2.60 -0.58 6.25
N ILE A 72 2.75 0.02 5.07
CA ILE A 72 1.70 0.11 4.06
C ILE A 72 2.16 -0.58 2.78
N PHE A 73 1.39 -1.57 2.34
CA PHE A 73 1.67 -2.36 1.14
C PHE A 73 0.66 -2.01 0.05
N GLY A 74 1.17 -1.75 -1.14
CA GLY A 74 0.40 -1.57 -2.37
C GLY A 74 1.12 -2.20 -3.56
N VAL A 75 0.42 -2.38 -4.68
CA VAL A 75 1.01 -2.86 -5.93
C VAL A 75 1.58 -1.69 -6.72
N LYS A 76 0.76 -0.70 -7.05
CA LYS A 76 1.14 0.41 -7.94
C LYS A 76 1.33 1.72 -7.19
N GLU A 77 1.60 2.77 -7.96
CA GLU A 77 1.75 4.13 -7.43
C GLU A 77 0.55 4.50 -6.55
N VAL A 78 0.83 4.92 -5.32
CA VAL A 78 -0.17 5.43 -4.39
C VAL A 78 -0.58 6.85 -4.81
N ASP A 79 -1.85 7.20 -4.61
CA ASP A 79 -2.32 8.57 -4.76
C ASP A 79 -1.59 9.48 -3.76
N ILE A 80 -0.98 10.57 -4.22
CA ILE A 80 -0.28 11.53 -3.37
C ILE A 80 -1.19 12.01 -2.22
N SER A 81 -2.48 12.24 -2.50
CA SER A 81 -3.45 12.68 -1.50
C SER A 81 -3.79 11.61 -0.44
N ALA A 82 -3.43 10.35 -0.68
CA ALA A 82 -3.62 9.22 0.23
C ALA A 82 -2.33 8.82 0.96
N LEU A 83 -1.21 9.52 0.72
CA LEU A 83 0.02 9.29 1.46
C LEU A 83 -0.15 9.73 2.91
N VAL A 84 0.29 8.87 3.82
CA VAL A 84 0.33 9.12 5.27
C VAL A 84 1.77 9.43 5.64
N GLU A 85 1.98 10.60 6.24
CA GLU A 85 3.31 11.07 6.63
C GLU A 85 3.98 10.10 7.62
N ASN A 86 5.31 9.98 7.54
CA ASN A 86 6.13 9.20 8.47
C ASN A 86 5.77 7.70 8.55
N LYS A 87 5.33 7.10 7.43
CA LYS A 87 5.05 5.65 7.32
C LYS A 87 6.02 4.95 6.38
N THR A 88 6.21 3.65 6.63
CA THR A 88 7.02 2.80 5.74
C THR A 88 6.12 2.21 4.66
N TYR A 89 6.42 2.50 3.39
CA TYR A 89 5.67 2.01 2.24
C TYR A 89 6.45 0.96 1.44
N LEU A 90 5.76 -0.07 0.95
CA LEU A 90 6.26 -1.03 -0.04
C LEU A 90 5.29 -1.10 -1.23
N PHE A 91 5.74 -0.58 -2.38
CA PHE A 91 4.98 -0.57 -3.64
C PHE A 91 5.89 -0.29 -4.84
N PHE A 92 5.42 -0.57 -6.05
CA PHE A 92 6.12 -0.19 -7.27
C PHE A 92 5.84 1.28 -7.62
N SER A 93 6.64 2.19 -7.07
CA SER A 93 6.51 3.64 -7.31
C SER A 93 6.85 4.08 -8.73
N HIS A 94 7.65 3.27 -9.46
CA HIS A 94 8.15 3.59 -10.79
C HIS A 94 8.87 4.97 -10.89
N THR A 95 9.40 5.50 -9.78
CA THR A 95 10.02 6.83 -9.72
C THR A 95 11.55 6.81 -9.86
N THR A 96 12.24 5.68 -9.63
CA THR A 96 13.71 5.61 -9.67
C THR A 96 14.31 6.11 -10.99
N LYS A 97 13.69 5.77 -12.12
CA LYS A 97 14.15 6.19 -13.45
C LYS A 97 13.86 7.67 -13.75
N VAL A 98 12.90 8.27 -13.05
CA VAL A 98 12.50 9.68 -13.23
C VAL A 98 13.59 10.64 -12.76
N ARG A 99 14.41 10.19 -11.80
CA ARG A 99 15.55 10.95 -11.28
C ARG A 99 16.52 11.41 -12.37
N ASN A 100 16.64 10.64 -13.46
CA ASN A 100 17.55 10.93 -14.57
C ASN A 100 17.15 12.17 -15.41
N TYR A 101 15.89 12.59 -15.34
CA TYR A 101 15.38 13.74 -16.11
C TYR A 101 14.51 14.66 -15.25
N ILE A 102 14.76 14.68 -13.92
CA ILE A 102 13.97 15.49 -12.98
C ILE A 102 13.97 16.98 -13.36
N ASN A 103 15.09 17.47 -13.89
CA ASN A 103 15.29 18.86 -14.34
C ASN A 103 14.83 19.14 -15.78
N GLN A 104 14.38 18.13 -16.53
CA GLN A 104 13.90 18.32 -17.91
C GLN A 104 12.41 18.67 -17.89
N ALA A 105 12.03 19.72 -18.62
CA ALA A 105 10.63 20.04 -18.85
C ALA A 105 9.96 18.95 -19.70
N THR A 106 8.74 18.55 -19.33
CA THR A 106 7.93 17.60 -20.10
C THR A 106 6.46 17.96 -19.93
N GLN A 107 5.65 17.66 -20.95
CA GLN A 107 4.18 17.78 -20.90
C GLN A 107 3.50 16.43 -20.60
N ASP A 108 4.28 15.34 -20.48
CA ASP A 108 3.75 14.02 -20.14
C ASP A 108 3.27 14.01 -18.68
N LYS A 109 1.94 13.94 -18.52
CA LYS A 109 1.27 13.92 -17.22
C LYS A 109 1.73 12.79 -16.32
N ALA A 110 2.04 11.61 -16.88
CA ALA A 110 2.50 10.47 -16.07
C ALA A 110 3.91 10.70 -15.54
N ILE A 111 4.77 11.35 -16.32
CA ILE A 111 6.10 11.74 -15.83
C ILE A 111 5.99 12.84 -14.78
N ILE A 112 5.15 13.85 -14.99
CA ILE A 112 4.91 14.93 -14.01
C ILE A 112 4.45 14.34 -12.67
N TYR A 113 3.44 13.48 -12.69
CA TYR A 113 2.92 12.82 -11.49
C TYR A 113 4.02 12.03 -10.76
N LYS A 114 4.85 11.27 -11.49
CA LYS A 114 5.95 10.52 -10.86
C LYS A 114 7.04 11.41 -10.27
N LYS A 115 7.26 12.61 -10.83
CA LYS A 115 8.16 13.61 -10.22
C LYS A 115 7.59 14.15 -8.92
N GLU A 116 6.30 14.44 -8.88
CA GLU A 116 5.59 14.89 -7.68
C GLU A 116 5.60 13.79 -6.62
N LEU A 117 5.21 12.57 -6.97
CA LEU A 117 5.25 11.42 -6.08
C LEU A 117 6.66 11.19 -5.51
N LEU A 118 7.71 11.32 -6.31
CA LEU A 118 9.09 11.19 -5.85
C LEU A 118 9.47 12.22 -4.78
N ARG A 119 8.92 13.44 -4.85
CA ARG A 119 9.18 14.51 -3.87
C ARG A 119 8.45 14.27 -2.54
N GLU A 120 7.31 13.60 -2.58
CA GLU A 120 6.51 13.33 -1.38
C GLU A 120 7.01 12.10 -0.60
N ILE A 121 7.74 11.18 -1.26
CA ILE A 121 8.23 9.93 -0.63
C ILE A 121 9.71 9.96 -0.24
N LEU A 122 10.43 11.07 -0.48
CA LEU A 122 11.86 11.26 -0.15
C LEU A 122 12.08 12.57 0.61
#